data_AF-A0A376CXJ7-F1
#
_entry.id   AF-A0A376CXJ7-F1
#
_cell.length_a   1.000
_cell.length_b   1.000
_cell.length_c   1.000
_cell.angle_alpha   90.00
_cell.angle_beta   90.00
_cell.angle_gamma   90.00
#
_symmetry.space_group_name_H-M   'P 1'
#
loop_
_entity.id
_entity.type
_entity.pdbx_description
1 polymer ?
#
loop_
_entity_poly.entity_id
_entity_poly.type
_entity_poly.pdbx_seq_one_letter_code
_entity_poly.pdbx_strand_id
1 'polypeptide(L)' 'MTLYSRRDEAIKREIIEPLGEYANEFDTDAIADEMIGWHDEHNAKGEINVNRSGFRIKEGADLWEIIERHAL' A
#
# COMPACT_ATOMS: atom_id res chain seq x y z
N MET A 1 10.86 1.09 5.72
CA MET A 1 9.89 0.52 4.77
C MET A 1 9.13 -0.57 5.46
N THR A 2 7.80 -0.47 5.51
CA THR A 2 6.93 -1.45 6.17
C THR A 2 6.44 -2.46 5.15
N LEU A 3 6.46 -3.73 5.51
CA LEU A 3 5.91 -4.82 4.71
C LEU A 3 4.71 -5.42 5.44
N TYR A 4 3.63 -5.62 4.70
CA TYR A 4 2.40 -6.19 5.19
C TYR A 4 2.17 -7.54 4.54
N SER A 5 1.72 -8.52 5.33
CA SER A 5 1.41 -9.85 4.82
C SER A 5 0.15 -9.87 3.97
N ARG A 6 -0.77 -8.91 4.18
CA ARG A 6 -2.05 -8.81 3.47
C ARG A 6 -2.27 -7.40 2.93
N ARG A 7 -2.97 -7.32 1.79
CA ARG A 7 -3.31 -6.05 1.16
C ARG A 7 -4.26 -5.23 2.03
N ASP A 8 -5.26 -5.86 2.65
CA ASP A 8 -6.22 -5.19 3.54
C ASP A 8 -5.54 -4.54 4.76
N GLU A 9 -4.49 -5.17 5.30
CA GLU A 9 -3.69 -4.57 6.38
C GLU A 9 -2.95 -3.33 5.90
N ALA A 10 -2.33 -3.39 4.71
CA ALA A 10 -1.66 -2.23 4.12
C ALA A 10 -2.63 -1.08 3.85
N ILE A 11 -3.80 -1.37 3.29
CA ILE A 11 -4.86 -0.35 3.05
C ILE A 11 -5.28 0.29 4.36
N LYS A 12 -5.54 -0.53 5.38
CA LYS A 12 -5.97 -0.02 6.68
C LYS A 12 -4.93 0.90 7.30
N ARG A 13 -3.66 0.48 7.32
CA ARG A 13 -2.56 1.19 7.99
C ARG A 13 -2.10 2.44 7.25
N GLU A 14 -2.01 2.36 5.92
CA GLU A 14 -1.37 3.39 5.10
C GLU A 14 -2.38 4.34 4.43
N ILE A 15 -3.67 4.00 4.42
CA ILE A 15 -4.71 4.79 3.71
C ILE A 15 -5.83 5.16 4.68
N ILE A 16 -6.50 4.17 5.28
CA ILE A 16 -7.68 4.42 6.13
C ILE A 16 -7.28 5.11 7.45
N GLU A 17 -6.25 4.65 8.13
CA GLU A 17 -5.77 5.27 9.39
C GLU A 17 -5.35 6.74 9.19
N PRO A 18 -4.59 7.11 8.13
CA PRO A 18 -4.28 8.51 7.82
C PRO A 18 -5.49 9.37 7.41
N LEU A 19 -6.44 8.82 6.66
CA LEU A 19 -7.66 9.53 6.25
C LEU A 19 -8.66 9.69 7.41
N GLY A 20 -8.63 8.80 8.38
CA GLY A 20 -9.50 8.83 9.55
C GLY A 20 -10.99 8.82 9.17
N GLU A 21 -11.75 9.77 9.69
CA GLU A 21 -13.19 9.91 9.42
C GLU A 21 -13.51 10.22 7.96
N TYR A 22 -12.58 10.85 7.24
CA TYR A 22 -12.71 11.21 5.84
C TYR A 22 -12.50 10.03 4.89
N ALA A 23 -12.11 8.84 5.39
CA ALA A 23 -11.86 7.67 4.53
C ALA A 23 -13.07 7.29 3.66
N ASN A 24 -14.30 7.61 4.10
CA ASN A 24 -15.52 7.35 3.31
C ASN A 24 -15.77 8.39 2.21
N GLU A 25 -15.01 9.49 2.17
CA GLU A 25 -15.09 10.54 1.15
C GLU A 25 -14.14 10.27 -0.03
N PHE A 26 -13.36 9.20 0.02
CA PHE A 26 -12.38 8.83 -1.00
C PHE A 26 -12.53 7.36 -1.42
N ASP A 27 -12.15 7.06 -2.66
CA ASP A 27 -12.06 5.68 -3.13
C ASP A 27 -10.77 5.02 -2.63
N THR A 28 -10.82 4.48 -1.39
CA THR A 28 -9.65 3.86 -0.75
C THR A 28 -9.11 2.63 -1.49
N ASP A 29 -9.95 1.93 -2.25
CA ASP A 29 -9.52 0.78 -3.07
C ASP A 29 -8.78 1.28 -4.32
N ALA A 30 -9.28 2.31 -5.00
CA ALA A 30 -8.58 2.93 -6.14
C ALA A 30 -7.22 3.54 -5.72
N ILE A 31 -7.21 4.23 -4.58
CA ILE A 31 -5.97 4.76 -3.97
C ILE A 31 -4.99 3.60 -3.67
N ALA A 32 -5.49 2.48 -3.15
CA ALA A 32 -4.68 1.30 -2.88
C ALA A 32 -4.08 0.67 -4.14
N ASP A 33 -4.83 0.62 -5.25
CA ASP A 33 -4.31 0.11 -6.52
C ASP A 33 -3.16 0.98 -7.07
N GLU A 34 -3.22 2.29 -6.87
CA GLU A 34 -2.16 3.19 -7.30
C GLU A 34 -0.93 3.12 -6.39
N MET A 35 -1.10 3.07 -5.07
CA MET A 35 0.02 3.20 -4.12
C MET A 35 0.54 1.87 -3.57
N ILE A 36 -0.27 0.83 -3.44
CA ILE A 36 0.15 -0.44 -2.81
C ILE A 36 0.62 -1.42 -3.88
N GLY A 37 1.82 -1.96 -3.69
CA GLY A 37 2.41 -2.97 -4.56
C GLY A 37 2.94 -4.16 -3.77
N TRP A 38 2.98 -5.32 -4.42
CA TRP A 38 3.71 -6.47 -3.89
C TRP A 38 5.21 -6.29 -4.15
N HIS A 39 6.02 -6.52 -3.13
CA HIS A 39 7.47 -6.59 -3.23
C HIS A 39 7.90 -8.03 -3.08
N ASP A 40 8.54 -8.56 -4.13
CA ASP A 40 9.33 -9.77 -4.05
C ASP A 40 10.79 -9.42 -3.72
N GLU A 41 11.31 -10.02 -2.66
CA GLU A 41 12.76 -10.08 -2.46
C GLU A 41 13.21 -11.51 -2.71
N HIS A 42 14.19 -11.69 -3.58
CA HIS A 42 14.74 -13.01 -3.89
C HIS A 42 16.06 -13.22 -3.11
N ASN A 43 16.25 -14.43 -2.58
CA ASN A 43 17.51 -14.81 -1.95
C ASN A 43 18.61 -15.06 -3.02
N ALA A 44 19.84 -15.35 -2.58
CA ALA A 44 20.96 -15.61 -3.49
C ALA A 44 20.76 -16.81 -4.45
N LYS A 45 19.74 -17.64 -4.22
CA LYS A 45 19.36 -18.77 -5.07
C LYS A 45 18.18 -18.44 -6.00
N GLY A 46 17.66 -17.22 -5.96
CA GLY A 46 16.51 -16.78 -6.76
C GLY A 46 15.16 -17.20 -6.19
N GLU A 47 15.09 -17.69 -4.94
CA GLU A 47 13.83 -18.07 -4.29
C GLU A 47 13.24 -16.87 -3.55
N ILE A 48 11.91 -16.75 -3.52
CA ILE A 48 11.22 -15.68 -2.78
C ILE A 48 11.54 -15.82 -1.28
N ASN A 49 12.12 -14.76 -0.73
CA ASN A 49 12.32 -14.59 0.68
C ASN A 49 11.02 -14.08 1.31
N VAL A 50 10.19 -15.02 1.77
CA VAL A 50 8.88 -14.72 2.39
C VAL A 50 8.97 -13.78 3.61
N ASN A 51 10.12 -13.73 4.29
CA ASN A 51 10.32 -12.83 5.43
C ASN A 51 10.65 -11.38 5.03
N ARG A 52 10.92 -11.16 3.74
CA ARG A 52 11.26 -9.84 3.17
C ARG A 52 10.41 -9.49 1.94
N SER A 53 9.40 -10.29 1.66
CA SER A 53 8.41 -10.05 0.63
C SER A 53 7.08 -9.70 1.27
N GLY A 54 6.29 -8.84 0.63
CA GLY A 54 5.03 -8.36 1.20
C GLY A 54 4.45 -7.16 0.46
N PHE A 55 3.26 -6.73 0.89
CA PHE A 55 2.66 -5.50 0.42
C PHE A 55 3.34 -4.28 1.05
N ARG A 56 3.61 -3.27 0.24
CA ARG A 56 4.24 -2.00 0.64
C ARG A 56 3.64 -0.86 -0.15
N ILE A 57 3.89 0.37 0.29
CA ILE A 57 3.81 1.54 -0.58
C ILE A 57 4.89 1.43 -1.68
N LYS A 58 4.48 1.62 -2.95
CA LYS A 58 5.35 1.66 -4.12
C LYS A 58 6.34 2.82 -3.97
N GLU A 59 7.56 2.65 -4.48
CA GLU A 59 8.54 3.74 -4.43
C GLU A 59 8.07 4.94 -5.24
N GLY A 60 8.14 6.12 -4.63
CA GLY A 60 7.68 7.36 -5.25
C GLY A 60 6.18 7.60 -5.22
N ALA A 61 5.38 6.71 -4.60
CA ALA A 61 3.97 7.01 -4.38
C ALA A 61 3.81 8.07 -3.27
N ASP A 62 3.20 9.20 -3.63
CA ASP A 62 2.79 10.23 -2.68
C ASP A 62 1.32 10.03 -2.32
N LEU A 63 1.08 9.68 -1.06
CA LEU A 63 -0.25 9.41 -0.53
C LEU A 63 -1.21 10.58 -0.79
N TRP A 64 -0.78 11.83 -0.56
CA TRP A 64 -1.65 12.99 -0.67
C TRP A 64 -1.95 13.35 -2.12
N GLU A 65 -0.95 13.27 -3.01
CA GLU A 65 -1.14 13.51 -4.45
C GLU A 65 -2.10 12.47 -5.09
N ILE A 66 -2.12 11.25 -4.56
CA ILE A 66 -3.03 10.19 -5.01
C ILE A 66 -4.42 10.40 -4.40
N ILE A 67 -4.53 10.70 -3.10
CA ILE A 67 -5.82 10.99 -2.44
C ILE A 67 -6.57 12.11 -3.16
N GLU A 68 -5.90 13.21 -3.52
CA GLU A 68 -6.52 14.34 -4.22
C GLU A 68 -7.12 13.96 -5.59
N ARG A 69 -6.61 12.91 -6.24
CA ARG A 69 -7.14 12.41 -7.52
C ARG A 69 -8.36 11.52 -7.38
N HIS A 70 -8.59 10.96 -6.19
CA HIS A 70 -9.62 9.96 -5.91
C HIS A 70 -10.65 10.42 -4.87
N ALA A 71 -10.85 11.74 -4.74
CA ALA A 71 -12.01 12.29 -4.03
C ALA A 71 -13.31 11.90 -4.76
N LEU A 72 -14.34 11.49 -3.99
CA LEU A 72 -15.65 11.07 -4.51
C LEU A 72 -16.48 12.22 -5.09
#